data_AF-A0AA91IPM0-F1
#
_entry.id   AF-A0AA91IPM0-F1
#
_cell.length_a   1.000
_cell.length_b   1.000
_cell.length_c   1.000
_cell.angle_alpha   90.00
_cell.angle_beta   90.00
_cell.angle_gamma   90.00
#
_symmetry.space_group_name_H-M   'P 1'
#
loop_
_entity.id
_entity.type
_entity.pdbx_description
1 polymer ?
#
loop_
_entity_poly.entity_id
_entity_poly.type
_entity_poly.pdbx_seq_one_letter_code
_entity_poly.pdbx_strand_id
1 'polypeptide(L)'
;MIKLKDEFTPKRLDELAYGRTGATLREINMMGRLLLQAPPAEHSDDFHFDLFAACCKEKLATARNKGRSGWDNPEVCSVEHLAELLVHHLTKGNAGTFEDIANFAMMLHQRSADPKVLARAVRSLRFTPGEKDAVERALNAIPPKPLERCAAGRDGECNHPDCPQLSDNEPAASGRHCPIDTWEDE
;
A
#
# COMPACT_ATOMS: atom_id res chain seq x y z
N MET A 1 -50.95 18.49 -7.65
CA MET A 1 -51.13 17.72 -6.40
C MET A 1 -49.72 17.56 -5.83
N ILE A 2 -49.34 18.06 -4.66
CA ILE A 2 -50.03 18.24 -3.38
C ILE A 2 -49.64 19.63 -2.83
N LYS A 3 -50.63 20.43 -2.41
CA LYS A 3 -50.40 21.63 -1.60
C LYS A 3 -50.36 21.19 -0.14
N LEU A 4 -49.27 21.42 0.57
CA LEU A 4 -49.27 21.38 2.04
C LEU A 4 -49.29 22.83 2.53
N LYS A 5 -50.51 23.24 2.89
CA LYS A 5 -50.73 24.31 3.88
C LYS A 5 -50.39 23.68 5.24
N ASP A 6 -49.66 24.41 6.07
CA ASP A 6 -50.16 24.81 7.38
C ASP A 6 -49.11 25.70 8.06
N GLU A 7 -49.57 26.89 8.43
CA GLU A 7 -48.83 27.94 9.11
C GLU A 7 -48.51 27.49 10.53
N PHE A 8 -47.22 27.30 10.82
CA PHE A 8 -46.74 27.09 12.18
C PHE A 8 -46.82 28.42 12.94
N THR A 9 -47.91 28.66 13.65
CA THR A 9 -48.00 29.73 14.63
C THR A 9 -47.30 29.28 15.91
N PRO A 10 -46.33 30.04 16.44
CA PRO A 10 -45.63 29.64 17.65
C PRO A 10 -46.61 29.78 18.82
N LYS A 11 -47.04 28.64 19.36
CA LYS A 11 -47.71 28.63 20.66
C LYS A 11 -46.73 29.16 21.70
N ARG A 12 -47.22 30.17 22.42
CA ARG A 12 -46.57 30.90 23.49
C ARG A 12 -46.09 29.89 24.56
N LEU A 13 -44.83 30.01 24.96
CA LEU A 13 -44.07 29.05 25.80
C LEU A 13 -44.50 28.98 27.28
N ASP A 14 -45.70 29.47 27.60
CA ASP A 14 -46.20 29.66 28.97
C ASP A 14 -47.16 28.55 29.47
N GLU A 15 -47.54 27.58 28.63
CA GLU A 15 -48.62 26.63 28.97
C GLU A 15 -48.24 25.15 29.18
N LEU A 16 -46.96 24.80 29.28
CA LEU A 16 -46.52 23.43 29.63
C LEU A 16 -45.44 23.41 30.73
N ALA A 17 -45.82 23.66 31.98
CA ALA A 17 -45.21 23.03 33.16
C ALA A 17 -45.76 23.62 34.46
N TYR A 18 -46.82 23.02 35.01
CA TYR A 18 -46.99 23.06 36.46
C TYR A 18 -47.55 21.73 36.96
N GLY A 19 -46.67 20.75 37.04
CA GLY A 19 -47.00 19.38 37.43
C GLY A 19 -45.83 18.69 38.11
N ARG A 20 -45.64 19.00 39.40
CA ARG A 20 -45.11 18.07 40.42
C ARG A 20 -43.69 17.52 40.19
N THR A 21 -42.67 18.39 40.25
CA THR A 21 -41.37 18.03 40.84
C THR A 21 -40.91 19.19 41.71
N GLY A 22 -40.45 18.92 42.92
CA GLY A 22 -39.94 19.92 43.86
C GLY A 22 -38.56 20.45 43.45
N ALA A 23 -38.37 20.74 42.17
CA ALA A 23 -37.16 21.35 41.67
C ALA A 23 -37.18 22.84 42.00
N THR A 24 -36.22 23.26 42.80
CA THR A 24 -35.96 24.67 43.10
C THR A 24 -35.69 25.44 41.80
N LEU A 25 -35.98 26.75 41.78
CA LEU A 25 -35.61 27.65 40.66
C LEU A 25 -34.12 27.53 40.27
N ARG A 26 -33.28 27.13 41.20
CA ARG A 26 -31.85 26.86 41.00
C ARG A 26 -31.61 25.59 40.19
N GLU A 27 -32.38 24.52 40.42
CA GLU A 27 -32.33 23.27 39.67
C GLU A 27 -32.93 23.42 38.26
N ILE A 28 -34.03 24.18 38.13
CA ILE A 28 -34.59 24.54 36.81
C ILE A 28 -33.58 25.36 36.00
N ASN A 29 -32.93 26.35 36.62
CA ASN A 29 -31.87 27.14 35.96
C ASN A 29 -30.62 26.30 35.65
N MET A 30 -30.29 25.29 36.45
CA MET A 30 -29.16 24.39 36.22
C MET A 30 -29.42 23.43 35.06
N MET A 31 -30.63 22.85 34.98
CA MET A 31 -31.06 22.01 33.85
C MET A 31 -31.25 22.83 32.57
N GLY A 32 -31.78 24.05 32.66
CA GLY A 32 -31.85 24.99 31.54
C GLY A 32 -30.47 25.39 31.00
N ARG A 33 -29.45 25.51 31.86
CA ARG A 33 -28.04 25.72 31.45
C ARG A 33 -27.38 24.50 30.81
N LEU A 34 -27.83 23.29 31.16
CA LEU A 34 -27.33 22.05 30.54
C LEU A 34 -27.94 21.85 29.15
N LEU A 35 -29.19 22.30 28.93
CA LEU A 35 -29.93 22.10 27.69
C LEU A 35 -29.69 23.19 26.62
N LEU A 36 -29.03 24.30 26.96
CA LEU A 36 -28.75 25.43 26.04
C LEU A 36 -27.33 25.45 25.45
N GLN A 37 -26.53 24.42 25.68
CA GLN A 37 -25.25 24.29 24.99
C GLN A 37 -25.51 23.53 23.69
N ALA A 38 -25.63 24.28 22.59
CA ALA A 38 -25.51 23.67 21.27
C ALA A 38 -24.21 22.84 21.28
N PRO A 39 -24.24 21.58 20.80
CA PRO A 39 -23.00 20.82 20.69
C PRO A 39 -21.98 21.67 19.92
N PRO A 40 -20.69 21.61 20.30
CA PRO A 40 -19.67 22.37 19.59
C PRO A 40 -19.81 22.07 18.10
N ALA A 41 -19.83 23.12 17.28
CA ALA A 41 -19.88 22.97 15.85
C ALA A 41 -18.74 22.03 15.42
N GLU A 42 -19.11 20.92 14.79
CA GLU A 42 -18.17 19.93 14.30
C GLU A 42 -17.15 20.60 13.38
N HIS A 43 -15.88 20.22 13.48
CA HIS A 43 -14.84 20.78 12.63
C HIS A 43 -15.11 20.37 11.17
N SER A 44 -14.88 21.27 10.22
CA SER A 44 -15.13 21.03 8.80
C SER A 44 -14.42 19.77 8.29
N ASP A 45 -13.22 19.49 8.79
CA ASP A 45 -12.44 18.30 8.40
C ASP A 45 -13.15 17.02 8.83
N ASP A 46 -13.66 16.94 10.06
CA ASP A 46 -14.34 15.75 10.60
C ASP A 46 -15.61 15.46 9.77
N PHE A 47 -16.43 16.50 9.54
CA PHE A 47 -17.63 16.40 8.72
C PHE A 47 -17.34 15.86 7.31
N HIS A 48 -16.33 16.41 6.63
CA HIS A 48 -15.99 15.96 5.28
C HIS A 48 -15.32 14.59 5.25
N PHE A 49 -14.55 14.23 6.28
CA PHE A 49 -13.94 12.91 6.38
C PHE A 49 -15.01 11.83 6.62
N ASP A 50 -16.04 12.12 7.40
CA ASP A 50 -17.18 11.21 7.61
C ASP A 50 -17.99 10.98 6.33
N LEU A 51 -18.24 12.05 5.55
CA LEU A 51 -18.85 11.91 4.22
C LEU A 51 -18.00 11.03 3.30
N PHE A 52 -16.68 11.26 3.27
CA PHE A 52 -15.78 10.46 2.45
C PHE A 52 -15.69 9.00 2.91
N ALA A 53 -15.71 8.76 4.22
CA ALA A 53 -15.75 7.43 4.80
C ALA A 53 -17.04 6.69 4.42
N ALA A 54 -18.18 7.39 4.30
CA ALA A 54 -19.42 6.80 3.79
C ALA A 54 -19.27 6.31 2.34
N CYS A 55 -18.69 7.13 1.45
CA CYS A 55 -18.39 6.73 0.07
C CYS A 55 -17.43 5.53 0.01
N CYS A 56 -16.38 5.53 0.84
CA CYS A 56 -15.45 4.40 0.95
C CYS A 56 -16.15 3.10 1.35
N LYS A 57 -17.04 3.17 2.35
CA LYS A 57 -17.83 2.02 2.85
C LYS A 57 -18.78 1.47 1.77
N GLU A 58 -19.47 2.33 1.03
CA GLU A 58 -20.34 1.94 -0.08
C GLU A 58 -19.54 1.21 -1.17
N LYS A 59 -18.37 1.74 -1.52
CA LYS A 59 -17.49 1.11 -2.51
C LYS A 59 -17.01 -0.26 -2.07
N LEU A 60 -16.61 -0.42 -0.81
CA LEU A 60 -16.26 -1.73 -0.24
C LEU A 60 -17.44 -2.69 -0.23
N ALA A 61 -18.67 -2.22 0.03
CA ALA A 61 -19.87 -3.04 -0.07
C ALA A 61 -20.07 -3.58 -1.49
N THR A 62 -19.92 -2.72 -2.49
CA THR A 62 -19.95 -3.12 -3.90
C THR A 62 -18.85 -4.13 -4.24
N ALA A 63 -17.65 -3.95 -3.70
CA ALA A 63 -16.54 -4.89 -3.89
C ALA A 63 -16.83 -6.28 -3.29
N ARG A 64 -17.43 -6.34 -2.08
CA ARG A 64 -17.86 -7.59 -1.45
C ARG A 64 -18.91 -8.32 -2.28
N ASN A 65 -19.87 -7.59 -2.86
CA ASN A 65 -20.88 -8.17 -3.76
C ASN A 65 -20.26 -8.78 -5.05
N LYS A 66 -19.06 -8.32 -5.44
CA LYS A 66 -18.27 -8.88 -6.54
C LYS A 66 -17.35 -10.04 -6.11
N GLY A 67 -17.49 -10.54 -4.88
CA GLY A 67 -16.67 -11.62 -4.32
C GLY A 67 -15.28 -11.18 -3.87
N ARG A 68 -14.98 -9.88 -3.83
CA ARG A 68 -13.68 -9.37 -3.37
C ARG A 68 -13.70 -9.23 -1.85
N SER A 69 -12.91 -10.06 -1.16
CA SER A 69 -12.78 -10.11 0.31
C SER A 69 -11.40 -10.66 0.69
N GLY A 70 -11.11 -10.83 1.99
CA GLY A 70 -9.87 -11.47 2.48
C GLY A 70 -8.65 -10.55 2.60
N TRP A 71 -8.78 -9.27 2.28
CA TRP A 71 -7.89 -8.28 2.89
C TRP A 71 -8.26 -8.31 4.37
N ASP A 72 -7.52 -8.90 5.26
CA ASP A 72 -7.70 -8.81 6.73
C ASP A 72 -6.91 -9.96 7.29
N ASN A 73 -6.99 -11.09 6.60
CA ASN A 73 -6.02 -12.16 6.66
C ASN A 73 -4.75 -11.85 5.82
N PRO A 74 -3.56 -11.70 6.43
CA PRO A 74 -2.29 -11.52 5.72
C PRO A 74 -1.86 -12.71 4.87
N GLU A 75 -2.31 -13.92 5.19
CA GLU A 75 -2.00 -15.14 4.43
C GLU A 75 -2.76 -15.19 3.10
N VAL A 76 -3.94 -14.56 3.04
CA VAL A 76 -4.78 -14.48 1.83
C VAL A 76 -4.36 -13.31 0.94
N CYS A 77 -3.99 -12.19 1.56
CA CYS A 77 -3.59 -10.98 0.87
C CYS A 77 -2.40 -10.37 1.61
N SER A 78 -1.22 -10.31 0.98
CA SER A 78 -0.01 -9.78 1.63
C SER A 78 -0.02 -8.25 1.72
N VAL A 79 0.85 -7.70 2.57
CA VAL A 79 1.06 -6.25 2.70
C VAL A 79 1.66 -5.67 1.42
N GLU A 80 2.59 -6.39 0.78
CA GLU A 80 3.18 -6.04 -0.50
C GLU A 80 2.13 -5.94 -1.60
N HIS A 81 1.22 -6.92 -1.66
CA HIS A 81 0.17 -6.92 -2.67
C HIS A 81 -0.81 -5.76 -2.49
N LEU A 82 -1.20 -5.43 -1.25
CA LEU A 82 -2.01 -4.23 -0.98
C LEU A 82 -1.30 -2.94 -1.40
N ALA A 83 0.00 -2.83 -1.17
CA ALA A 83 0.79 -1.68 -1.60
C ALA A 83 0.85 -1.57 -3.13
N GLU A 84 1.02 -2.68 -3.85
CA GLU A 84 0.96 -2.72 -5.32
C GLU A 84 -0.40 -2.27 -5.84
N LEU A 85 -1.50 -2.76 -5.25
CA LEU A 85 -2.86 -2.36 -5.62
C LEU A 85 -3.09 -0.86 -5.42
N LEU A 86 -2.62 -0.29 -4.29
CA LEU A 86 -2.70 1.15 -4.02
C LEU A 86 -1.98 1.94 -5.12
N VAL A 87 -0.70 1.63 -5.36
CA VAL A 87 0.12 2.39 -6.31
C VAL A 87 -0.45 2.25 -7.73
N HIS A 88 -0.97 1.08 -8.09
CA HIS A 88 -1.64 0.90 -9.39
C HIS A 88 -2.91 1.75 -9.54
N HIS A 89 -3.64 2.08 -8.45
CA HIS A 89 -4.80 2.96 -8.54
C HIS A 89 -4.42 4.43 -8.70
N LEU A 90 -3.22 4.85 -8.30
CA LEU A 90 -2.72 6.21 -8.55
C LEU A 90 -2.67 6.56 -10.05
N THR A 91 -2.58 5.57 -10.95
CA THR A 91 -2.46 5.80 -12.40
C THR A 91 -3.78 5.74 -13.16
N LYS A 92 -4.90 5.34 -12.53
CA LYS A 92 -6.17 5.09 -13.23
C LYS A 92 -6.97 6.36 -13.55
N GLY A 93 -6.99 7.33 -12.63
CA GLY A 93 -7.70 8.61 -12.81
C GLY A 93 -9.19 8.51 -13.12
N ASN A 94 -9.87 7.42 -12.72
CA ASN A 94 -11.29 7.21 -12.98
C ASN A 94 -12.17 7.61 -11.77
N ALA A 95 -13.48 7.72 -12.00
CA ALA A 95 -14.44 7.96 -10.92
C ALA A 95 -14.30 6.87 -9.84
N GLY A 96 -14.14 7.29 -8.58
CA GLY A 96 -13.90 6.39 -7.46
C GLY A 96 -12.43 6.13 -7.12
N THR A 97 -11.46 6.69 -7.87
CA THR A 97 -10.02 6.47 -7.62
C THR A 97 -9.62 6.91 -6.21
N PHE A 98 -10.16 8.01 -5.69
CA PHE A 98 -9.85 8.48 -4.34
C PHE A 98 -10.28 7.48 -3.26
N GLU A 99 -11.47 6.91 -3.39
CA GLU A 99 -12.02 5.89 -2.50
C GLU A 99 -11.21 4.59 -2.59
N ASP A 100 -10.73 4.21 -3.77
CA ASP A 100 -9.83 3.05 -3.90
C ASP A 100 -8.51 3.29 -3.17
N ILE A 101 -7.87 4.44 -3.41
CA ILE A 101 -6.61 4.81 -2.74
C ILE A 101 -6.81 4.83 -1.22
N ALA A 102 -7.88 5.47 -0.73
CA ALA A 102 -8.17 5.56 0.69
C ALA A 102 -8.49 4.21 1.31
N ASN A 103 -9.25 3.35 0.62
CA ASN A 103 -9.53 2.00 1.08
C ASN A 103 -8.23 1.19 1.21
N PHE A 104 -7.36 1.17 0.19
CA PHE A 104 -6.08 0.45 0.29
C PHE A 104 -5.15 1.06 1.36
N ALA A 105 -5.11 2.39 1.49
CA ALA A 105 -4.34 3.07 2.52
C ALA A 105 -4.83 2.68 3.93
N MET A 106 -6.16 2.65 4.12
CA MET A 106 -6.78 2.19 5.36
C MET A 106 -6.42 0.73 5.65
N MET A 107 -6.47 -0.16 4.66
CA MET A 107 -6.11 -1.58 4.84
C MET A 107 -4.66 -1.76 5.29
N LEU A 108 -3.73 -1.00 4.69
CA LEU A 108 -2.31 -0.99 5.08
C LEU A 108 -2.14 -0.44 6.51
N HIS A 109 -2.86 0.65 6.83
CA HIS A 109 -2.84 1.25 8.16
C HIS A 109 -3.36 0.27 9.24
N GLN A 110 -4.47 -0.43 9.00
CA GLN A 110 -5.03 -1.40 9.95
C GLN A 110 -4.08 -2.57 10.23
N ARG A 111 -3.16 -2.85 9.29
CA ARG A 111 -2.12 -3.87 9.45
C ARG A 111 -0.82 -3.35 10.04
N SER A 112 -0.77 -2.07 10.44
CA SER A 112 0.46 -1.41 10.92
C SER A 112 1.64 -1.61 9.97
N ALA A 113 1.38 -1.61 8.66
CA ALA A 113 2.40 -1.83 7.65
C ALA A 113 3.47 -0.72 7.71
N ASP A 114 4.75 -1.08 7.52
CA ASP A 114 5.82 -0.10 7.38
C ASP A 114 5.55 0.77 6.14
N PRO A 115 5.44 2.11 6.25
CA PRO A 115 5.20 3.00 5.12
C PRO A 115 6.21 2.85 3.97
N LYS A 116 7.42 2.33 4.24
CA LYS A 116 8.44 2.02 3.21
C LYS A 116 7.96 0.99 2.18
N VAL A 117 6.92 0.20 2.47
CA VAL A 117 6.33 -0.74 1.50
C VAL A 117 5.81 0.00 0.26
N LEU A 118 5.30 1.23 0.41
CA LEU A 118 4.82 2.03 -0.72
C LEU A 118 5.98 2.45 -1.62
N ALA A 119 7.09 2.90 -1.03
CA ALA A 119 8.29 3.26 -1.79
C ALA A 119 8.87 2.05 -2.54
N ARG A 120 8.85 0.87 -1.93
CA ARG A 120 9.20 -0.40 -2.59
C ARG A 120 8.26 -0.70 -3.75
N ALA A 121 6.94 -0.65 -3.53
CA ALA A 121 5.94 -0.91 -4.56
C ALA A 121 6.09 0.02 -5.77
N VAL A 122 6.28 1.33 -5.56
CA VAL A 122 6.55 2.29 -6.64
C VAL A 122 7.82 1.91 -7.43
N ARG A 123 8.90 1.54 -6.75
CA ARG A 123 10.14 1.10 -7.42
C ARG A 123 9.90 -0.19 -8.24
N SER A 124 9.15 -1.14 -7.71
CA SER A 124 8.82 -2.38 -8.39
C SER A 124 7.96 -2.20 -9.64
N LEU A 125 7.16 -1.14 -9.73
CA LEU A 125 6.40 -0.80 -10.94
C LEU A 125 7.25 -0.17 -12.04
N ARG A 126 8.50 0.22 -11.76
CA ARG A 126 9.42 0.79 -12.77
C ARG A 126 10.03 -0.27 -13.69
N PHE A 127 9.88 -1.55 -13.34
CA PHE A 127 10.41 -2.66 -14.12
C PHE A 127 9.30 -3.34 -14.92
N THR A 128 9.54 -3.51 -16.22
CA THR A 128 8.77 -4.39 -17.10
C THR A 128 8.86 -5.85 -16.62
N PRO A 129 7.92 -6.73 -17.02
CA PRO A 129 8.02 -8.16 -16.71
C PRO A 129 9.37 -8.77 -17.11
N GLY A 130 9.88 -8.42 -18.29
CA GLY A 130 11.18 -8.90 -18.77
C GLY A 130 12.37 -8.43 -17.91
N GLU A 131 12.31 -7.22 -17.37
CA GLU A 131 13.34 -6.71 -16.44
C GLU A 131 13.25 -7.39 -15.07
N LYS A 132 12.04 -7.67 -14.57
CA LYS A 132 11.86 -8.44 -13.33
C LYS A 132 12.43 -9.86 -13.46
N ASP A 133 12.09 -10.55 -14.55
CA ASP A 133 12.60 -11.89 -14.82
C ASP A 133 14.13 -11.89 -14.97
N ALA A 134 14.71 -10.86 -15.57
CA ALA A 134 16.15 -10.72 -15.69
C ALA A 134 16.84 -10.55 -14.33
N VAL A 135 16.28 -9.73 -13.44
CA VAL A 135 16.80 -9.56 -12.07
C VAL A 135 16.66 -10.84 -11.26
N GLU A 136 15.50 -11.51 -11.32
CA GLU A 136 15.28 -12.77 -10.60
C GLU A 136 16.24 -13.87 -11.09
N ARG A 137 16.44 -14.00 -12.40
CA ARG A 137 17.45 -14.92 -12.96
C ARG A 137 18.85 -14.58 -12.48
N ALA A 138 19.21 -13.30 -12.38
CA ALA A 138 20.52 -12.89 -11.90
C ALA A 138 20.74 -13.18 -10.41
N LEU A 139 19.72 -12.95 -9.57
CA LEU A 139 19.78 -13.25 -8.13
C LEU A 139 19.83 -14.75 -7.84
N ASN A 140 19.12 -15.54 -8.64
CA ASN A 140 19.07 -17.00 -8.49
C ASN A 140 20.13 -17.74 -9.32
N ALA A 141 20.95 -17.02 -10.09
CA ALA A 141 22.05 -17.62 -10.82
C ALA A 141 23.05 -18.19 -9.80
N ILE A 142 23.30 -19.50 -9.90
CA ILE A 142 24.44 -20.11 -9.21
C ILE A 142 25.68 -19.42 -9.79
N PRO A 143 26.53 -18.76 -8.98
CA PRO A 143 27.76 -18.19 -9.49
C PRO A 143 28.55 -19.31 -10.18
N PRO A 144 29.16 -19.04 -11.35
CA PRO A 144 29.96 -20.06 -12.02
C PRO A 144 30.99 -20.59 -11.03
N LYS A 145 31.21 -21.90 -11.04
CA LYS A 145 32.28 -22.49 -10.23
C LYS A 145 33.60 -21.79 -10.59
N PRO A 146 34.48 -21.53 -9.62
CA PRO A 146 35.81 -21.00 -9.91
C PRO A 146 36.51 -21.84 -10.98
N LEU A 147 37.33 -21.20 -11.81
CA LEU A 147 38.11 -21.90 -12.83
C LEU A 147 39.15 -22.82 -12.15
N GLU A 148 38.82 -24.11 -12.05
CA GLU A 148 39.68 -25.13 -11.42
C GLU A 148 40.81 -25.62 -12.35
N ARG A 149 40.63 -25.48 -13.67
CA ARG A 149 41.63 -25.87 -14.70
C ARG A 149 41.49 -24.98 -15.93
N CYS A 150 42.53 -24.92 -16.77
CA CYS A 150 42.49 -24.15 -18.02
C CYS A 150 41.26 -24.50 -18.89
N ALA A 151 40.47 -23.49 -19.28
CA ALA A 151 39.27 -23.68 -20.12
C ALA A 151 39.57 -23.75 -21.63
N ALA A 152 40.78 -23.41 -22.07
CA ALA A 152 41.23 -23.52 -23.47
C ALA A 152 42.10 -24.76 -23.74
N GLY A 153 42.46 -25.54 -22.72
CA GLY A 153 43.48 -26.58 -22.89
C GLY A 153 44.87 -25.97 -23.16
N ARG A 154 45.69 -26.63 -23.99
CA ARG A 154 47.11 -26.32 -24.18
C ARG A 154 47.43 -25.28 -25.26
N ASP A 155 46.43 -24.82 -26.02
CA ASP A 155 46.65 -23.88 -27.13
C ASP A 155 46.85 -22.42 -26.66
N GLY A 156 46.52 -22.12 -25.40
CA GLY A 156 46.77 -20.83 -24.77
C GLY A 156 45.76 -19.75 -25.11
N GLU A 157 44.67 -20.05 -25.81
CA GLU A 157 43.66 -19.05 -26.22
C GLU A 157 42.44 -19.05 -25.28
N CYS A 158 42.67 -18.83 -23.97
CA CYS A 158 41.60 -18.85 -22.96
C CYS A 158 40.92 -17.49 -22.76
N ASN A 159 39.61 -17.47 -23.01
CA ASN A 159 38.76 -16.28 -22.84
C ASN A 159 37.89 -16.33 -21.57
N HIS A 160 38.22 -17.19 -20.61
CA HIS A 160 37.43 -17.35 -19.38
C HIS A 160 37.61 -16.12 -18.47
N PRO A 161 36.55 -15.57 -17.84
CA PRO A 161 36.64 -14.37 -17.00
C PRO A 161 37.61 -14.51 -15.82
N ASP A 162 37.75 -15.72 -15.27
CA ASP A 162 38.69 -16.05 -14.19
C ASP A 162 40.07 -16.54 -14.70
N CYS A 163 40.43 -16.27 -15.96
CA CYS A 163 41.73 -16.67 -16.50
C CYS A 163 42.86 -15.83 -15.86
N PRO A 164 43.86 -16.46 -15.21
CA PRO A 164 44.97 -15.74 -14.58
C PRO A 164 45.76 -14.84 -15.54
N GLN A 165 45.87 -15.24 -16.81
CA GLN A 165 46.61 -14.48 -17.82
C GLN A 165 45.86 -13.18 -18.21
N LEU A 166 44.52 -13.22 -18.23
CA LEU A 166 43.70 -12.02 -18.45
C LEU A 166 43.74 -11.08 -17.24
N SER A 167 43.77 -11.62 -16.00
CA SER A 167 43.92 -10.78 -14.81
C SER A 167 45.29 -10.12 -14.70
N ASP A 168 46.34 -10.80 -15.17
CA ASP A 168 47.71 -10.28 -15.17
C ASP A 168 48.00 -9.34 -16.37
N ASN A 169 46.98 -9.04 -17.18
CA ASN A 169 47.05 -8.19 -18.37
C ASN A 169 48.09 -8.69 -19.40
N GLU A 170 48.31 -10.00 -19.46
CA GLU A 170 49.11 -10.64 -20.49
C GLU A 170 48.31 -10.70 -21.82
N PRO A 171 48.98 -10.66 -22.98
CA PRO A 171 48.30 -10.85 -24.26
C PRO A 171 47.67 -12.24 -24.36
N ALA A 172 46.46 -12.32 -24.92
CA ALA A 172 45.65 -13.54 -25.04
C ALA A 172 46.32 -14.70 -25.82
N ALA A 173 47.42 -14.44 -26.54
CA ALA A 173 48.23 -15.44 -27.23
C ALA A 173 49.70 -15.33 -26.77
N SER A 174 49.95 -15.52 -25.47
CA SER A 174 51.31 -15.46 -24.90
C SER A 174 52.15 -16.70 -25.22
N GLY A 175 51.52 -17.79 -25.69
CA GLY A 175 52.17 -19.09 -25.91
C GLY A 175 52.66 -19.77 -24.63
N ARG A 176 52.30 -19.23 -23.45
CA ARG A 176 52.63 -19.81 -22.14
C ARG A 176 51.51 -20.74 -21.69
N HIS A 177 51.91 -21.88 -21.11
CA HIS A 177 50.97 -22.76 -20.41
C HIS A 177 50.28 -22.02 -19.27
N CYS A 178 48.97 -22.21 -19.15
CA CYS A 178 48.19 -21.60 -18.09
C CYS A 178 48.68 -22.15 -16.72
N PRO A 179 48.86 -21.33 -15.67
CA PRO A 179 49.34 -21.82 -14.37
C PRO A 179 48.42 -22.86 -13.69
N ILE A 180 47.16 -22.89 -14.11
CA ILE A 180 46.13 -23.86 -13.67
C ILE A 180 45.94 -25.00 -14.69
N ASP A 181 46.83 -25.12 -15.67
CA ASP A 181 46.88 -26.24 -16.61
C ASP A 181 47.51 -27.44 -15.90
N THR A 182 46.67 -28.39 -15.47
CA THR A 182 47.08 -29.63 -14.81
C THR A 182 46.69 -30.87 -15.62
N TRP A 183 46.58 -30.78 -16.96
CA TRP A 183 46.27 -31.95 -17.79
C TRP A 183 47.45 -32.94 -17.70
N GLU A 184 47.25 -34.10 -17.05
CA GLU A 184 48.22 -35.20 -17.09
C GLU A 184 48.29 -35.76 -18.52
N ASP A 185 49.50 -35.98 -19.01
CA ASP A 185 49.76 -36.65 -20.29
C ASP A 185 49.44 -38.14 -20.17
N GLU A 186 48.31 -38.60 -20.70
CA GLU A 186 48.08 -40.03 -21.01
C GLU A 186 48.79 -40.44 -22.31
#